data_AF-A0A0E9NSB3-F1
#
_entry.id   AF-A0A0E9NSB3-F1
#
_cell.length_a   1.000
_cell.length_b   1.000
_cell.length_c   1.000
_cell.angle_alpha   90.00
_cell.angle_beta   90.00
_cell.angle_gamma   90.00
#
_symmetry.space_group_name_H-M   'P 1'
#
loop_
_entity.id
_entity.type
_entity.pdbx_description
1 polymer ?
#
loop_
_entity_poly.entity_id
_entity_poly.type
_entity_poly.pdbx_seq_one_letter_code
_entity_poly.pdbx_strand_id
1 'polypeptide(L)'
;MKFFGGLLTGGLPGRRTPCTPAIHIHPRTPNLQIPIHPPVSSKPPPMSTSNPTPTLRAQLSTHLLHSGAYDRINSHLRLRLEECGWSSEMRALAREQSRAQGQVKFDQLLSAIEQKGVESVPDTIKIEILGMLREVLEEVVELP
;
A
#
# COMPACT_ATOMS: atom_id res chain seq x y z
N MET A 1 8.11 58.54 14.90
CA MET A 1 9.45 58.64 15.52
C MET A 1 9.40 59.57 16.73
N LYS A 2 9.32 59.03 17.94
CA LYS A 2 9.67 59.70 19.21
C LYS A 2 10.15 58.63 20.20
N PHE A 3 11.38 58.80 20.67
CA PHE A 3 12.05 58.02 21.71
C PHE A 3 11.77 58.63 23.08
N PHE A 4 11.55 57.80 24.11
CA PHE A 4 11.79 58.00 25.54
C PHE A 4 11.63 56.58 26.15
N GLY A 5 12.58 55.92 26.81
CA GLY A 5 13.62 56.38 27.72
C GLY A 5 13.22 56.02 29.16
N GLY A 6 13.71 54.90 29.70
CA GLY A 6 13.50 54.48 31.11
C GLY A 6 14.20 53.16 31.42
N LEU A 7 14.92 53.11 32.55
CA LEU A 7 16.14 52.33 32.83
C LEU A 7 16.00 51.51 34.14
N LEU A 8 16.81 50.44 34.30
CA LEU A 8 17.22 49.74 35.55
C LEU A 8 16.15 48.81 36.21
N THR A 9 16.42 47.62 36.76
CA THR A 9 17.62 47.00 37.36
C THR A 9 17.31 45.52 37.74
N GLY A 10 18.31 44.62 37.69
CA GLY A 10 18.40 43.48 38.64
C GLY A 10 18.74 42.08 38.09
N GLY A 11 20.01 41.66 38.19
CA GLY A 11 20.48 40.25 38.16
C GLY A 11 20.24 39.55 39.52
N LEU A 12 20.56 38.28 39.83
CA LEU A 12 21.50 37.24 39.35
C LEU A 12 21.07 35.86 39.97
N PRO A 13 21.73 34.72 39.70
CA PRO A 13 21.26 33.33 39.88
C PRO A 13 21.88 32.56 41.08
N GLY A 14 21.32 31.39 41.44
CA GLY A 14 21.97 30.38 42.31
C GLY A 14 20.99 29.31 42.83
N ARG A 15 20.98 28.07 42.31
CA ARG A 15 21.76 26.85 42.64
C ARG A 15 21.36 26.08 43.92
N ARG A 16 20.94 24.83 43.65
CA ARG A 16 21.16 23.53 44.35
C ARG A 16 20.45 23.23 45.70
N THR A 17 19.64 22.17 45.61
CA THR A 17 19.19 21.10 46.56
C THR A 17 20.21 20.67 47.64
N PRO A 18 19.91 19.85 48.69
CA PRO A 18 18.84 18.83 48.88
C PRO A 18 18.18 18.86 50.31
N CYS A 19 17.16 18.08 50.66
CA CYS A 19 17.19 16.68 51.13
C CYS A 19 15.76 16.12 51.30
N THR A 20 15.59 14.87 50.91
CA THR A 20 14.41 13.98 51.02
C THR A 20 13.92 13.73 52.45
N PRO A 21 12.65 13.30 52.60
CA PRO A 21 12.42 12.00 53.20
C PRO A 21 11.67 11.05 52.26
N ALA A 22 12.07 9.79 52.33
CA ALA A 22 11.57 8.68 51.56
C ALA A 22 10.11 8.36 51.91
N ILE A 23 9.26 8.23 50.89
CA ILE A 23 8.08 7.37 50.97
C ILE A 23 8.21 6.30 49.90
N HIS A 24 8.60 5.13 50.38
CA HIS A 24 8.67 3.88 49.66
C HIS A 24 7.29 3.22 49.71
N ILE A 25 6.48 3.40 48.66
CA ILE A 25 5.25 2.61 48.48
C ILE A 25 5.42 1.83 47.18
N HIS A 26 5.70 0.54 47.35
CA HIS A 26 5.67 -0.47 46.30
C HIS A 26 4.22 -0.85 45.95
N PRO A 27 4.02 -1.53 44.81
CA PRO A 27 2.94 -1.24 43.88
C PRO A 27 1.70 -2.08 44.15
N ARG A 28 0.54 -1.58 43.75
CA ARG A 28 -0.56 -2.47 43.39
C ARG A 28 -1.39 -1.88 42.26
N THR A 29 -1.11 -2.38 41.08
CA THR A 29 -2.03 -2.36 39.94
C THR A 29 -3.33 -3.06 40.36
N PRO A 30 -4.51 -2.43 40.25
CA PRO A 30 -5.74 -3.19 40.15
C PRO A 30 -5.70 -3.87 38.78
N ASN A 31 -5.49 -5.19 38.82
CA ASN A 31 -5.49 -6.07 37.67
C ASN A 31 -6.90 -6.06 37.06
N LEU A 32 -7.11 -5.22 36.05
CA LEU A 32 -8.19 -5.40 35.08
C LEU A 32 -7.80 -6.61 34.23
N GLN A 33 -8.14 -7.81 34.74
CA GLN A 33 -8.14 -9.02 33.93
C GLN A 33 -9.23 -8.84 32.89
N ILE A 34 -8.88 -8.22 31.77
CA ILE A 34 -9.65 -8.35 30.53
C ILE A 34 -9.76 -9.86 30.33
N PRO A 35 -10.98 -10.44 30.20
CA PRO A 35 -11.11 -11.82 29.83
C PRO A 35 -10.35 -12.00 28.52
N ILE A 36 -9.21 -12.69 28.58
CA ILE A 36 -8.53 -13.16 27.38
C ILE A 36 -9.46 -14.24 26.84
N HIS A 37 -10.41 -13.81 26.00
CA HIS A 37 -10.92 -14.71 24.98
C HIS A 37 -9.68 -15.25 24.26
N PRO A 38 -9.57 -16.57 24.04
CA PRO A 38 -8.54 -17.06 23.12
C PRO A 38 -8.64 -16.23 21.84
N PRO A 39 -7.52 -15.87 21.18
CA PRO A 39 -7.63 -15.23 19.88
C PRO A 39 -8.54 -16.14 19.06
N VAL A 40 -9.70 -15.61 18.66
CA VAL A 40 -10.56 -16.31 17.72
C VAL A 40 -9.64 -16.56 16.54
N SER A 41 -9.25 -17.83 16.40
CA SER A 41 -8.46 -18.30 15.30
C SER A 41 -9.39 -18.24 14.11
N SER A 42 -9.59 -17.04 13.57
CA SER A 42 -10.06 -16.85 12.21
C SER A 42 -8.90 -17.21 11.29
N LYS A 43 -8.40 -18.45 11.40
CA LYS A 43 -7.76 -19.10 10.28
C LYS A 43 -8.84 -19.09 9.20
N PRO A 44 -8.66 -18.36 8.08
CA PRO A 44 -9.55 -18.56 6.94
C PRO A 44 -9.58 -20.06 6.63
N PRO A 45 -10.72 -20.64 6.22
CA PRO A 45 -10.77 -22.04 5.83
C PRO A 45 -9.59 -22.34 4.89
N PRO A 46 -8.92 -23.51 5.01
CA PRO A 46 -7.92 -23.89 4.04
C PRO A 46 -8.64 -24.16 2.70
N MET A 47 -8.97 -23.10 1.98
CA MET A 47 -8.97 -23.15 0.52
C MET A 47 -7.53 -23.51 0.19
N SER A 48 -7.33 -24.68 -0.40
CA SER A 48 -6.04 -25.16 -0.88
C SER A 48 -5.49 -24.20 -1.94
N THR A 49 -4.96 -23.05 -1.51
CA THR A 49 -4.14 -22.17 -2.33
C THR A 49 -2.77 -22.81 -2.44
N SER A 50 -2.69 -23.89 -3.22
CA SER A 50 -1.42 -24.35 -3.75
C SER A 50 -0.88 -23.22 -4.64
N ASN A 51 -0.02 -22.38 -4.07
CA ASN A 51 0.76 -21.45 -4.87
C ASN A 51 1.50 -22.28 -5.93
N PRO A 52 1.26 -22.07 -7.23
CA PRO A 52 1.97 -22.82 -8.26
C PRO A 52 3.47 -22.63 -8.05
N THR A 53 4.24 -23.70 -8.25
CA THR A 53 5.69 -23.63 -8.07
C THR A 53 6.28 -22.57 -9.02
N PRO A 54 7.41 -21.92 -8.66
CA PRO A 54 8.04 -20.92 -9.53
C PRO A 54 8.34 -21.47 -10.93
N THR A 55 8.67 -22.77 -11.02
CA THR A 55 8.85 -23.48 -12.29
C THR A 55 7.58 -23.54 -13.13
N LEU A 56 6.42 -23.87 -12.53
CA LEU A 56 5.14 -23.89 -13.24
C LEU A 56 4.75 -22.49 -13.74
N ARG A 57 4.98 -21.45 -12.93
CA ARG A 57 4.75 -20.05 -13.34
C ARG A 57 5.61 -19.67 -14.55
N ALA A 58 6.88 -20.06 -14.55
CA ALA A 58 7.80 -19.76 -15.66
C ALA A 58 7.38 -20.49 -16.96
N GLN A 59 6.98 -21.76 -16.87
CA GLN A 59 6.47 -22.52 -18.02
C GLN A 59 5.20 -21.90 -18.58
N LEU A 60 4.26 -21.51 -17.73
CA LEU A 60 3.04 -20.81 -18.12
C LEU A 60 3.36 -19.47 -18.81
N SER A 61 4.20 -18.64 -18.21
CA SER A 61 4.61 -17.36 -18.81
C SER A 61 5.25 -17.55 -20.19
N THR A 62 6.06 -18.61 -20.34
CA THR A 62 6.68 -18.97 -21.61
C THR A 62 5.62 -19.35 -22.63
N HIS A 63 4.66 -20.21 -22.26
CA HIS A 63 3.56 -20.61 -23.14
C HIS A 63 2.69 -19.43 -23.56
N LEU A 64 2.33 -18.55 -22.62
CA LEU A 64 1.55 -17.34 -22.87
C LEU A 64 2.20 -16.44 -23.92
N LEU A 65 3.53 -16.33 -23.89
CA LEU A 65 4.29 -15.54 -24.85
C LEU A 65 4.33 -16.21 -26.23
N HIS A 66 4.68 -17.50 -26.31
CA HIS A 66 4.85 -18.21 -27.59
C HIS A 66 3.55 -18.47 -28.33
N SER A 67 2.45 -18.67 -27.60
CA SER A 67 1.09 -18.83 -28.18
C SER A 67 0.49 -17.49 -28.66
N GLY A 68 1.12 -16.35 -28.35
CA GLY A 68 0.55 -15.01 -28.59
C GLY A 68 -0.66 -14.68 -27.70
N ALA A 69 -1.01 -15.55 -26.75
CA ALA A 69 -2.11 -15.32 -25.82
C ALA A 69 -1.83 -14.10 -24.92
N TYR A 70 -0.57 -13.88 -24.53
CA TYR A 70 -0.16 -12.70 -23.78
C TYR A 70 -0.50 -11.40 -24.52
N ASP A 71 -0.11 -11.28 -25.80
CA ASP A 71 -0.38 -10.09 -26.62
C ASP A 71 -1.88 -9.87 -26.84
N ARG A 72 -2.64 -10.96 -27.05
CA ARG A 72 -4.10 -10.91 -27.15
C ARG A 72 -4.75 -10.36 -25.88
N ILE A 73 -4.40 -10.90 -24.72
CA ILE A 73 -4.94 -10.47 -23.42
C ILE A 73 -4.52 -9.03 -23.10
N ASN A 74 -3.25 -8.69 -23.30
CA ASN A 74 -2.72 -7.36 -23.02
C ASN A 74 -3.33 -6.29 -23.94
N SER A 75 -3.52 -6.60 -25.23
CA SER A 75 -4.21 -5.71 -26.18
C SER A 75 -5.65 -5.47 -25.76
N HIS A 76 -6.37 -6.54 -25.37
CA HIS A 76 -7.74 -6.44 -24.90
C HIS A 76 -7.86 -5.61 -23.62
N LEU A 77 -7.01 -5.88 -22.62
CA LEU A 77 -6.96 -5.10 -21.38
C LEU A 77 -6.74 -3.60 -21.67
N ARG A 78 -5.79 -3.27 -22.56
CA ARG A 78 -5.51 -1.86 -22.94
C ARG A 78 -6.74 -1.18 -23.54
N LEU A 79 -7.39 -1.85 -24.49
CA LEU A 79 -8.61 -1.34 -25.11
C LEU A 79 -9.68 -1.05 -24.06
N ARG A 80 -9.97 -2.01 -23.17
CA ARG A 80 -11.01 -1.86 -22.14
C ARG A 80 -10.69 -0.74 -21.14
N LEU A 81 -9.42 -0.59 -20.76
CA LEU A 81 -8.97 0.50 -19.88
C LEU A 81 -9.02 1.88 -20.54
N GLU A 82 -8.87 1.95 -21.87
CA GLU A 82 -9.08 3.19 -22.62
C GLU A 82 -10.57 3.52 -22.76
N GLU A 83 -11.40 2.55 -23.13
CA GLU A 83 -12.85 2.71 -23.32
C GLU A 83 -13.58 3.13 -22.04
N CYS A 84 -13.20 2.57 -20.89
CA CYS A 84 -13.80 2.93 -19.60
C CYS A 84 -13.25 4.25 -19.03
N GLY A 85 -12.26 4.86 -19.68
CA GLY A 85 -11.65 6.12 -19.27
C GLY A 85 -10.55 6.03 -18.22
N TRP A 86 -10.23 4.82 -17.71
CA TRP A 86 -9.18 4.61 -16.70
C TRP A 86 -7.83 5.18 -17.15
N SER A 87 -7.44 4.94 -18.41
CA SER A 87 -6.19 5.46 -18.97
C SER A 87 -6.12 6.99 -18.95
N SER A 88 -7.26 7.66 -19.13
CA SER A 88 -7.34 9.12 -19.06
C SER A 88 -7.28 9.61 -17.62
N GLU A 89 -7.97 8.94 -16.70
CA GLU A 89 -7.93 9.24 -15.26
C GLU A 89 -6.50 9.15 -14.72
N MET A 90 -5.77 8.08 -15.04
CA MET A 90 -4.39 7.90 -14.59
C MET A 90 -3.45 8.97 -15.15
N ARG A 91 -3.65 9.37 -16.42
CA ARG A 91 -2.90 10.50 -17.01
C ARG A 91 -3.21 11.82 -16.29
N ALA A 92 -4.46 12.08 -15.92
CA ALA A 92 -4.85 13.27 -15.18
C ALA A 92 -4.25 13.28 -13.77
N LEU A 93 -4.30 12.14 -13.08
CA LEU A 93 -3.73 11.96 -11.75
C LEU A 93 -2.21 12.15 -11.76
N ALA A 94 -1.50 11.56 -12.72
CA ALA A 94 -0.05 11.74 -12.85
C ALA A 94 0.32 13.20 -13.13
N ARG A 95 -0.46 13.90 -13.97
CA ARG A 95 -0.26 15.34 -14.22
C ARG A 95 -0.46 16.17 -12.95
N GLU A 96 -1.50 15.89 -12.17
CA GLU A 96 -1.75 16.61 -10.92
C GLU A 96 -0.63 16.39 -9.90
N GLN A 97 -0.18 15.15 -9.72
CA GLN A 97 0.96 14.83 -8.84
C GLN A 97 2.25 15.54 -9.27
N SER A 98 2.51 15.59 -10.59
CA SER A 98 3.68 16.30 -11.12
C SER A 98 3.64 17.81 -10.86
N ARG A 99 2.45 18.42 -10.86
CA ARG A 99 2.27 19.85 -10.58
C ARG A 99 2.41 20.18 -9.10
N ALA A 100 1.94 19.29 -8.24
CA ALA A 100 1.96 19.49 -6.79
C ALA A 100 3.37 19.38 -6.18
N GLN A 101 4.23 18.50 -6.71
CA GLN A 101 5.54 18.20 -6.13
C GLN A 101 6.73 18.94 -6.78
N GLY A 102 6.49 19.78 -7.80
CA GLY A 102 7.55 20.51 -8.49
C GLY A 102 8.41 19.59 -9.36
N GLN A 103 9.72 19.47 -9.09
CA GLN A 103 10.60 18.63 -9.90
C GLN A 103 10.53 17.16 -9.47
N VAL A 104 9.72 16.35 -10.17
CA VAL A 104 9.43 14.96 -9.82
C VAL A 104 10.26 13.98 -10.65
N LYS A 105 10.90 13.00 -9.99
CA LYS A 105 11.52 11.85 -10.67
C LYS A 105 10.47 10.81 -11.04
N PHE A 106 10.67 10.10 -12.15
CA PHE A 106 9.74 9.08 -12.61
C PHE A 106 9.38 8.05 -11.53
N ASP A 107 10.37 7.49 -10.82
CA ASP A 107 10.10 6.47 -9.79
C ASP A 107 9.23 6.99 -8.63
N GLN A 108 9.39 8.26 -8.26
CA GLN A 108 8.58 8.90 -7.23
C GLN A 108 7.14 9.11 -7.71
N LEU A 109 6.98 9.55 -8.95
CA LEU A 109 5.67 9.68 -9.57
C LEU A 109 4.98 8.32 -9.69
N LEU A 110 5.69 7.29 -10.16
CA LEU A 110 5.16 5.94 -10.31
C LEU A 110 4.71 5.39 -8.96
N SER A 111 5.56 5.45 -7.94
CA SER A 111 5.23 4.97 -6.59
C SER A 111 4.02 5.68 -5.99
N ALA A 112 3.82 6.96 -6.32
CA ALA A 112 2.68 7.74 -5.85
C ALA A 112 1.35 7.36 -6.52
N ILE A 113 1.38 6.85 -7.75
CA ILE A 113 0.17 6.56 -8.54
C ILE A 113 -0.11 5.07 -8.69
N GLU A 114 0.87 4.19 -8.49
CA GLU A 114 0.78 2.75 -8.77
C GLU A 114 -0.32 2.06 -7.97
N GLN A 115 -0.37 2.29 -6.65
CA GLN A 115 -1.40 1.71 -5.79
C GLN A 115 -2.80 2.12 -6.26
N LYS A 116 -3.00 3.41 -6.54
CA LYS A 116 -4.27 3.92 -7.06
C LYS A 116 -4.59 3.32 -8.43
N GLY A 117 -3.58 3.11 -9.27
CA GLY A 117 -3.73 2.47 -10.57
C GLY A 117 -4.32 1.08 -10.45
N VAL A 118 -3.78 0.23 -9.58
CA VAL A 118 -4.27 -1.14 -9.37
C VAL A 118 -5.65 -1.18 -8.71
N GLU A 119 -5.88 -0.32 -7.71
CA GLU A 119 -7.15 -0.27 -6.98
C GLU A 119 -8.31 0.27 -7.82
N SER A 120 -8.05 1.23 -8.71
CA SER A 120 -9.08 1.91 -9.53
C SER A 120 -9.52 1.13 -10.75
N VAL A 121 -8.87 0.00 -11.09
CA VAL A 121 -9.34 -0.84 -12.20
C VAL A 121 -10.75 -1.37 -11.87
N PRO A 122 -11.74 -1.18 -12.76
CA PRO A 122 -13.09 -1.70 -12.57
C PRO A 122 -13.12 -3.23 -12.44
N ASP A 123 -13.90 -3.75 -11.51
CA ASP A 123 -14.00 -5.20 -11.28
C ASP A 123 -14.55 -5.95 -12.49
N THR A 124 -15.43 -5.33 -13.27
CA THR A 124 -15.90 -5.90 -14.55
C THR A 124 -14.75 -6.23 -15.49
N ILE A 125 -13.77 -5.33 -15.61
CA ILE A 125 -12.58 -5.54 -16.46
C ILE A 125 -11.68 -6.63 -15.84
N LYS A 126 -11.48 -6.62 -14.52
CA LYS A 126 -10.71 -7.68 -13.83
C LYS A 126 -11.32 -9.06 -14.10
N ILE A 127 -12.64 -9.19 -13.96
CA ILE A 127 -13.37 -10.44 -14.17
C ILE A 127 -13.22 -10.91 -15.62
N GLU A 128 -13.40 -9.99 -16.57
CA GLU A 128 -13.26 -10.23 -18.01
C GLU A 128 -11.86 -10.78 -18.35
N ILE A 129 -10.80 -10.09 -17.92
CA ILE A 129 -9.41 -10.48 -18.18
C ILE A 129 -9.02 -11.78 -17.46
N LEU A 130 -9.49 -11.97 -16.21
CA LEU A 130 -9.30 -13.24 -15.51
C LEU A 130 -10.04 -14.40 -16.20
N GLY A 131 -11.16 -14.13 -16.88
CA GLY A 131 -11.86 -15.10 -17.74
C GLY A 131 -10.98 -15.55 -18.90
N MET A 132 -10.44 -14.60 -19.65
CA MET A 132 -9.52 -14.91 -20.76
C MET A 132 -8.27 -15.68 -20.28
N LEU A 133 -7.72 -15.33 -19.12
CA LEU A 133 -6.58 -16.07 -18.56
C LEU A 133 -6.95 -17.51 -18.18
N ARG A 134 -8.16 -17.74 -17.65
CA ARG A 134 -8.67 -19.09 -17.35
C ARG A 134 -8.84 -19.93 -18.61
N GLU A 135 -9.36 -19.36 -19.69
CA GLU A 135 -9.47 -20.07 -20.99
C GLU A 135 -8.10 -20.54 -21.49
N VAL A 136 -7.07 -19.71 -21.37
CA VAL A 136 -5.71 -20.11 -21.76
C VAL A 136 -5.13 -21.17 -20.83
N LEU A 137 -5.48 -21.14 -19.54
CA LEU A 137 -5.05 -22.18 -18.60
C LEU A 137 -5.69 -23.53 -18.93
N GLU A 138 -6.96 -23.56 -19.35
CA GLU A 138 -7.63 -24.79 -19.76
C GLU A 138 -6.95 -25.40 -21.00
N GLU A 139 -6.62 -24.58 -22.00
CA GLU A 139 -5.88 -25.01 -23.20
C GLU A 139 -4.54 -25.67 -22.85
N VAL A 140 -3.84 -25.16 -21.82
CA VAL A 140 -2.55 -25.71 -21.38
C VAL A 140 -2.71 -27.00 -20.56
N VAL A 141 -3.81 -27.16 -19.82
CA VAL A 141 -4.04 -28.31 -18.93
C VAL A 141 -4.56 -29.54 -19.69
N GLU A 142 -5.16 -29.36 -20.87
CA GLU A 142 -5.63 -30.48 -21.74
C GLU A 142 -4.55 -31.15 -22.60
N LEU A 143 -3.25 -30.92 -22.36
CA LEU A 143 -2.19 -31.61 -23.09
C LEU A 143 -2.04 -33.07 -22.57
N PRO A 144 -2.10 -34.09 -23.46
CA PRO A 144 -1.97 -35.51 -23.08
C PRO A 144 -0.60 -35.89 -22.50
#